data_AF-A0AAQ0FA46-F1
#
_entry.id   AF-A0AAQ0FA46-F1
#
_cell.length_a   1.000
_cell.length_b   1.000
_cell.length_c   1.000
_cell.angle_alpha   90.00
_cell.angle_beta   90.00
_cell.angle_gamma   90.00
#
_symmetry.space_group_name_H-M   'P 1'
#
loop_
_entity.id
_entity.type
_entity.pdbx_description
1 polymer ?
#
loop_
_entity_poly.entity_id
_entity_poly.type
_entity_poly.pdbx_seq_one_letter_code
_entity_poly.pdbx_strand_id
1 'polypeptide(L)'
;MMPWQVVQSLEALTNAIEAAVARADWAEAVRAAETRSRFVLALAPDQPDEVMSALGRMQETDVRISIVARDTLQALVAEGWAALHDTRAATHALKAGQRALDADAAASRCASRADTRFALRH
;
A
#
# COMPACT_ATOMS: atom_id res chain seq x y z
N MET A 1 36.59 15.19 -6.89
CA MET A 1 36.17 14.63 -5.58
C MET A 1 37.09 13.44 -5.31
N MET A 2 37.51 13.22 -4.07
CA MET A 2 38.42 12.10 -3.76
C MET A 2 37.65 10.77 -3.75
N PRO A 3 38.27 9.63 -4.13
CA PRO A 3 37.57 8.34 -4.22
C PRO A 3 36.90 7.91 -2.91
N TRP A 4 37.54 8.16 -1.76
CA TRP A 4 36.95 7.87 -0.45
C TRP A 4 35.68 8.68 -0.15
N GLN A 5 35.59 9.93 -0.64
CA GLN A 5 34.39 10.76 -0.49
C GLN A 5 33.23 10.21 -1.31
N VAL A 6 33.53 9.66 -2.49
CA VAL A 6 32.54 8.99 -3.35
C VAL A 6 31.97 7.78 -2.63
N VAL A 7 32.85 6.91 -2.12
CA VAL A 7 32.46 5.68 -1.40
C VAL A 7 31.57 6.02 -0.19
N GLN A 8 31.98 6.98 0.64
CA GLN A 8 31.19 7.41 1.79
C GLN A 8 29.81 7.96 1.41
N SER A 9 29.75 8.72 0.31
CA SER A 9 28.48 9.27 -0.19
C SER A 9 27.55 8.15 -0.69
N LEU A 10 28.08 7.16 -1.41
CA LEU A 10 27.32 5.99 -1.86
C LEU A 10 26.78 5.18 -0.68
N GLU A 11 27.61 4.95 0.33
CA GLU A 11 27.23 4.21 1.53
C GLU A 11 26.15 4.97 2.33
N ALA A 12 26.33 6.27 2.55
CA ALA A 12 25.35 7.10 3.24
C ALA A 12 23.99 7.10 2.54
N LEU A 13 23.98 7.27 1.21
CA LEU A 13 22.75 7.29 0.42
C LEU A 13 22.09 5.91 0.35
N THR A 14 22.87 4.83 0.32
CA THR A 14 22.35 3.46 0.36
C THR A 14 21.69 3.16 1.71
N ASN A 15 22.35 3.51 2.80
CA ASN A 15 21.82 3.35 4.16
C ASN A 15 20.54 4.16 4.37
N ALA A 16 20.43 5.36 3.79
CA ALA A 16 19.22 6.17 3.85
C ALA A 16 18.03 5.46 3.20
N ILE A 17 18.24 4.81 2.05
CA ILE A 17 17.21 4.03 1.35
C ILE A 17 16.81 2.81 2.19
N GLU A 18 17.79 2.02 2.67
CA GLU A 18 17.50 0.85 3.52
C GLU A 18 16.69 1.24 4.76
N ALA A 19 17.06 2.33 5.43
CA ALA A 19 16.37 2.81 6.62
C ALA A 19 14.95 3.30 6.32
N ALA A 20 14.72 3.97 5.18
CA ALA A 20 13.39 4.40 4.75
C ALA A 20 12.49 3.21 4.40
N VAL A 21 13.02 2.22 3.66
CA VAL A 21 12.32 0.99 3.31
C VAL A 21 11.95 0.19 4.56
N ALA A 22 12.86 0.06 5.53
CA ALA A 22 12.59 -0.62 6.79
C ALA A 22 11.45 0.01 7.59
N ARG A 23 11.20 1.32 7.42
CA ARG A 23 10.08 2.04 8.04
C ARG A 23 8.82 2.11 7.16
N ALA A 24 8.84 1.50 5.98
CA ALA A 24 7.83 1.68 4.93
C ALA A 24 7.58 3.15 4.55
N ASP A 25 8.58 4.01 4.72
CA ASP A 25 8.54 5.41 4.26
C ASP A 25 8.93 5.45 2.78
N TRP A 26 7.99 5.03 1.92
CA TRP A 26 8.22 4.89 0.49
C TRP A 26 8.55 6.23 -0.20
N ALA A 27 8.01 7.34 0.31
CA ALA A 27 8.29 8.66 -0.23
C ALA A 27 9.76 9.05 0.02
N GLU A 28 10.27 8.83 1.24
CA GLU A 28 11.68 9.08 1.53
C GLU A 28 12.61 8.09 0.80
N ALA A 29 12.22 6.82 0.71
CA ALA A 29 12.99 5.82 -0.03
C ALA A 29 13.18 6.23 -1.50
N VAL A 30 12.14 6.73 -2.16
CA VAL A 30 12.21 7.23 -3.54
C VAL A 30 13.08 8.49 -3.63
N ARG A 31 12.91 9.47 -2.73
CA ARG A 31 13.74 10.69 -2.72
C ARG A 31 15.23 10.38 -2.55
N ALA A 32 15.57 9.47 -1.63
CA ALA A 32 16.94 9.04 -1.41
C ALA A 32 17.50 8.28 -2.63
N ALA A 33 16.70 7.40 -3.23
CA ALA A 33 17.09 6.66 -4.44
C ALA A 33 17.33 7.57 -5.64
N GLU A 34 16.48 8.58 -5.86
CA GLU A 34 16.70 9.58 -6.91
C GLU A 34 17.98 10.39 -6.68
N THR A 35 18.21 10.81 -5.42
CA THR A 35 19.43 11.54 -5.05
C THR A 35 20.67 10.70 -5.34
N ARG A 36 20.66 9.42 -4.97
CA ARG A 36 21.74 8.48 -5.28
C ARG A 36 21.91 8.24 -6.78
N SER A 37 20.82 8.13 -7.53
CA SER A 37 20.87 7.99 -8.98
C SER A 37 21.55 9.19 -9.64
N ARG A 38 21.17 10.42 -9.27
CA ARG A 38 21.83 11.64 -9.78
C ARG A 38 23.30 11.69 -9.40
N PHE A 39 23.64 11.27 -8.18
CA PHE A 39 25.03 11.19 -7.74
C PHE A 39 25.86 10.21 -8.58
N VAL A 40 25.34 8.99 -8.82
CA VAL A 40 26.01 7.97 -9.64
C VAL A 40 26.16 8.43 -11.09
N LEU A 41 25.13 9.05 -11.66
CA LEU A 41 25.18 9.59 -13.04
C LEU A 41 26.19 10.72 -13.22
N ALA A 42 26.56 11.42 -12.14
CA ALA A 42 27.57 12.48 -12.17
C ALA A 42 29.01 11.95 -12.06
N LEU A 43 29.21 10.66 -11.79
CA LEU A 43 30.54 10.06 -11.74
C LEU A 43 31.13 9.94 -13.15
N ALA A 44 32.44 10.20 -13.27
CA ALA A 44 33.15 9.97 -14.51
C ALA A 44 33.19 8.46 -14.84
N PRO A 45 33.20 8.04 -16.12
CA PRO A 45 33.21 6.62 -16.47
C PRO A 45 34.44 5.85 -15.95
N ASP A 46 35.58 6.51 -15.84
CA ASP A 46 36.87 5.98 -15.38
C ASP A 46 37.05 6.12 -13.86
N GLN A 47 36.18 5.47 -13.10
CA GLN A 47 36.30 5.45 -11.64
C GLN A 47 37.42 4.51 -11.15
N PRO A 48 38.09 4.86 -10.04
CA PRO A 48 39.02 3.95 -9.36
C PRO A 48 38.35 2.67 -8.86
N ASP A 49 39.14 1.61 -8.70
CA ASP A 49 38.68 0.28 -8.31
C ASP A 49 37.88 0.27 -7.00
N GLU A 50 38.21 1.13 -6.04
CA GLU A 50 37.50 1.21 -4.76
C GLU A 50 36.07 1.73 -4.93
N VAL A 51 35.88 2.69 -5.85
CA VAL A 51 34.56 3.23 -6.19
C VAL A 51 33.75 2.20 -6.96
N MET A 52 34.38 1.51 -7.92
CA MET A 52 33.74 0.42 -8.66
C MET A 52 33.28 -0.70 -7.73
N SER A 53 34.11 -1.06 -6.74
CA SER A 53 33.77 -2.03 -5.70
C SER A 53 32.58 -1.57 -4.84
N ALA A 54 32.52 -0.27 -4.50
CA ALA A 54 31.39 0.29 -3.75
C ALA A 54 30.09 0.30 -4.58
N LEU A 55 30.16 0.60 -5.88
CA LEU A 55 29.02 0.50 -6.79
C LEU A 55 28.51 -0.94 -6.91
N GLY A 56 29.40 -1.94 -6.91
CA GLY A 56 29.01 -3.36 -6.86
C GLY A 56 28.22 -3.71 -5.60
N ARG A 57 28.70 -3.29 -4.42
CA ARG A 57 27.98 -3.50 -3.14
C ARG A 57 26.64 -2.78 -3.09
N MET A 58 26.58 -1.57 -3.66
CA MET A 58 25.33 -0.82 -3.82
C MET A 58 24.32 -1.62 -4.65
N GLN A 59 24.72 -2.18 -5.79
CA GLN A 59 23.83 -2.98 -6.65
C GLN A 59 23.30 -4.24 -5.94
N GLU A 60 24.14 -4.95 -5.19
CA GLU A 60 23.70 -6.09 -4.39
C GLU A 60 22.65 -5.67 -3.33
N THR A 61 22.86 -4.51 -2.72
CA THR A 61 21.91 -3.92 -1.78
C THR A 61 20.59 -3.54 -2.45
N ASP A 62 20.65 -3.01 -3.68
CA ASP A 62 19.45 -2.67 -4.46
C ASP A 62 18.62 -3.90 -4.79
N VAL A 63 19.26 -5.04 -5.07
CA VAL A 63 18.56 -6.32 -5.24
C VAL A 63 17.82 -6.69 -3.95
N ARG A 64 18.48 -6.61 -2.78
CA ARG A 64 17.84 -6.90 -1.48
C ARG A 64 16.67 -5.96 -1.21
N ILE A 65 16.84 -4.65 -1.43
CA ILE A 65 15.77 -3.65 -1.27
C ILE A 65 14.59 -3.97 -2.18
N SER A 66 14.84 -4.36 -3.44
CA SER A 66 13.78 -4.68 -4.40
C SER A 66 12.91 -5.86 -3.97
N ILE A 67 13.51 -6.85 -3.29
CA ILE A 67 12.79 -8.00 -2.73
C ILE A 67 11.86 -7.52 -1.62
N VAL A 68 12.37 -6.77 -0.64
CA VAL A 68 11.57 -6.25 0.49
C VAL A 68 10.44 -5.34 0.01
N ALA A 69 10.72 -4.47 -0.96
CA ALA A 69 9.70 -3.57 -1.52
C ALA A 69 8.59 -4.35 -2.23
N ARG A 70 8.95 -5.39 -3.01
CA ARG A 70 7.98 -6.25 -3.70
C ARG A 70 7.14 -7.04 -2.71
N ASP A 71 7.76 -7.65 -1.71
CA ASP A 71 7.05 -8.44 -0.70
C ASP A 71 6.07 -7.55 0.08
N THR A 72 6.48 -6.32 0.41
CA THR A 72 5.60 -5.35 1.06
C THR A 72 4.43 -4.94 0.15
N LEU A 73 4.68 -4.69 -1.13
CA LEU A 73 3.62 -4.38 -2.10
C LEU A 73 2.62 -5.53 -2.21
N GLN A 74 3.08 -6.78 -2.27
CA GLN A 74 2.22 -7.95 -2.32
C GLN A 74 1.32 -8.06 -1.09
N ALA A 75 1.88 -7.81 0.11
CA ALA A 75 1.10 -7.78 1.35
C ALA A 75 0.01 -6.70 1.32
N LEU A 76 0.37 -5.45 0.95
CA LEU A 76 -0.58 -4.34 0.87
C LEU A 76 -1.70 -4.59 -0.15
N VAL A 77 -1.39 -5.21 -1.29
CA VAL A 77 -2.41 -5.59 -2.28
C VAL A 77 -3.36 -6.64 -1.72
N ALA A 78 -2.85 -7.65 -1.03
CA ALA A 78 -3.67 -8.68 -0.39
C ALA A 78 -4.59 -8.09 0.68
N GLU A 79 -4.06 -7.22 1.54
CA GLU A 79 -4.82 -6.49 2.56
C GLU A 79 -5.92 -5.60 1.93
N GLY A 80 -5.58 -4.89 0.85
CA GLY A 80 -6.53 -4.07 0.11
C GLY A 80 -7.70 -4.88 -0.47
N TRP A 81 -7.42 -6.06 -1.02
CA TRP A 81 -8.47 -6.98 -1.51
C TRP A 81 -9.36 -7.50 -0.38
N ALA A 82 -8.78 -7.86 0.77
CA ALA A 82 -9.54 -8.29 1.93
C ALA A 82 -10.49 -7.19 2.43
N ALA A 83 -9.98 -5.97 2.59
CA ALA A 83 -10.78 -4.82 3.02
C ALA A 83 -11.94 -4.50 2.05
N LEU A 84 -11.71 -4.60 0.73
CA LEU A 84 -12.74 -4.43 -0.28
C LEU A 84 -13.82 -5.51 -0.20
N HIS A 85 -13.42 -6.76 0.02
CA HIS A 85 -14.33 -7.89 0.19
C HIS A 85 -15.22 -7.67 1.42
N ASP A 86 -14.63 -7.30 2.56
CA ASP A 86 -15.35 -7.08 3.81
C ASP A 86 -16.32 -5.90 3.70
N THR A 87 -15.90 -4.82 3.04
CA THR A 87 -16.77 -3.66 2.77
C THR A 87 -17.97 -4.04 1.91
N ARG A 88 -17.77 -4.89 0.89
CA ARG A 88 -18.87 -5.41 0.07
C ARG A 88 -19.80 -6.28 0.89
N ALA A 89 -19.27 -7.21 1.68
CA ALA A 89 -20.07 -8.09 2.53
C ALA A 89 -20.94 -7.28 3.51
N ALA A 90 -20.35 -6.29 4.19
CA ALA A 90 -21.08 -5.38 5.09
C ALA A 90 -22.18 -4.60 4.35
N THR A 91 -21.88 -4.09 3.15
CA THR A 91 -22.87 -3.38 2.33
C THR A 91 -24.03 -4.28 1.91
N HIS A 92 -23.76 -5.54 1.56
CA HIS A 92 -24.79 -6.52 1.22
C HIS A 92 -25.66 -6.87 2.43
N ALA A 93 -25.05 -7.08 3.60
CA ALA A 93 -25.75 -7.34 4.84
C ALA A 93 -26.68 -6.18 5.23
N LEU A 94 -26.21 -4.93 5.12
CA LEU A 94 -27.03 -3.73 5.36
C LEU A 94 -28.26 -3.69 4.44
N LYS A 95 -28.06 -3.93 3.13
CA LYS A 95 -29.15 -3.95 2.15
C LYS A 95 -30.16 -5.06 2.43
N ALA A 96 -29.69 -6.25 2.83
CA ALA A 96 -30.56 -7.35 3.20
C ALA A 96 -31.38 -7.03 4.46
N GLY A 97 -30.75 -6.46 5.48
CA GLY A 97 -31.42 -5.99 6.71
C GLY A 97 -32.49 -4.94 6.43
N GLN A 98 -32.19 -3.93 5.60
CA GLN A 98 -33.17 -2.91 5.22
C GLN A 98 -34.39 -3.52 4.50
N ARG A 99 -34.16 -4.45 3.56
CA ARG A 99 -35.25 -5.12 2.84
C ARG A 99 -36.14 -5.95 3.77
N ALA A 100 -35.56 -6.60 4.78
CA ALA A 100 -36.32 -7.34 5.77
C ALA A 100 -37.21 -6.39 6.59
N LEU A 101 -36.67 -5.27 7.07
CA LEU A 101 -37.43 -4.25 7.79
C LEU A 101 -38.58 -3.66 6.95
N ASP A 102 -38.31 -3.36 5.67
CA ASP A 102 -39.30 -2.81 4.75
C ASP A 102 -40.43 -3.82 4.48
N ALA A 103 -40.10 -5.11 4.37
CA ALA A 103 -41.06 -6.20 4.20
C ALA A 103 -41.95 -6.38 5.44
N ASP A 104 -41.36 -6.39 6.64
CA ASP A 104 -42.09 -6.49 7.91
C ASP A 104 -43.04 -5.30 8.11
N ALA A 105 -42.58 -4.10 7.77
CA ALA A 105 -43.41 -2.89 7.82
C ALA A 105 -44.57 -2.96 6.81
N ALA A 106 -44.35 -3.53 5.62
CA ALA A 106 -45.40 -3.72 4.62
C ALA A 106 -46.44 -4.75 5.06
N ALA A 107 -46.01 -5.88 5.61
CA ALA A 107 -46.89 -6.92 6.17
C ALA A 107 -47.78 -6.36 7.28
N SER A 108 -47.18 -5.61 8.23
CA SER A 108 -47.90 -4.96 9.34
C SER A 108 -48.98 -3.98 8.85
N ARG A 109 -48.67 -3.17 7.83
CA ARG A 109 -49.65 -2.27 7.21
C ARG A 109 -50.79 -3.02 6.51
N CYS A 110 -50.49 -4.16 5.89
CA CYS A 110 -51.49 -4.97 5.20
C CYS A 110 -52.48 -5.61 6.19
N ALA A 111 -51.97 -6.16 7.30
CA ALA A 111 -52.78 -6.70 8.38
C ALA A 111 -53.72 -5.63 8.99
N SER A 112 -53.20 -4.46 9.34
CA SER A 112 -54.00 -3.35 9.87
C SER A 112 -55.12 -2.88 8.91
N ARG A 113 -54.86 -2.89 7.59
CA ARG A 113 -55.87 -2.58 6.56
C ARG A 113 -56.95 -3.66 6.43
N ALA A 114 -56.61 -4.92 6.67
CA ALA A 114 -57.58 -6.01 6.65
C ALA A 114 -58.52 -5.91 7.86
N ASP A 115 -57.98 -5.63 9.05
CA ASP A 115 -58.76 -5.49 10.29
C ASP A 115 -59.73 -4.30 10.23
N THR A 116 -59.29 -3.16 9.71
CA THR A 116 -60.17 -1.98 9.52
C THR A 116 -61.29 -2.22 8.52
N ARG A 117 -61.04 -2.97 7.43
CA ARG A 117 -62.11 -3.36 6.49
C ARG A 117 -63.12 -4.33 7.09
N PHE A 118 -62.69 -5.18 8.01
CA PHE A 118 -63.60 -6.09 8.72
C PHE A 118 -64.47 -5.35 9.73
N ALA A 119 -63.91 -4.38 10.46
CA ALA A 119 -64.63 -3.56 11.43
C ALA A 119 -65.69 -2.63 10.80
N LEU A 120 -65.49 -2.19 9.55
CA LEU A 120 -66.42 -1.33 8.80
C LEU A 120 -67.57 -2.09 8.09
N ARG A 121 -67.60 -3.43 8.19
CA ARG A 121 -68.63 -4.29 7.55
C ARG A 121 -69.66 -4.86 8.54
N HIS A 122 -69.59 -4.47 9.81
CA HIS A 122 -70.57 -4.76 10.86
C HIS A 122 -71.25 -3.47 11.32
#